data_AF-A0A3M1KZ83-F1
#
_entry.id   AF-A0A3M1KZ83-F1
#
_cell.length_a   1.000
_cell.length_b   1.000
_cell.length_c   1.000
_cell.angle_alpha   90.00
_cell.angle_beta   90.00
_cell.angle_gamma   90.00
#
_symmetry.space_group_name_H-M   'P 1'
#
loop_
_entity.id
_entity.type
_entity.pdbx_description
1 polymer ?
#
loop_
_entity_poly.entity_id
_entity_poly.type
_entity_poly.pdbx_seq_one_letter_code
_entity_poly.pdbx_strand_id
1 'polypeptide(L)'
;MPPKKFRLTGFARFLIFLLIATPLAYMGASYYNGEDGWANLKKLLGIESSAATPSDTDEAVFDPSASDRDVRLENERLKSEIDSLNTRIEKLFTRVERLEELLREKNRQLEEMKEQEGAPQ
;
A
#
# COMPACT_ATOMS: atom_id res chain seq x y z
N MET A 1 -27.70 10.72 -40.07
CA MET A 1 -26.83 11.90 -39.79
C MET A 1 -25.40 11.41 -39.65
N PRO A 2 -24.41 11.97 -40.38
CA PRO A 2 -23.01 11.60 -40.18
C PRO A 2 -22.47 12.16 -38.85
N PRO A 3 -21.57 11.44 -38.14
CA PRO A 3 -21.03 11.90 -36.85
C PRO A 3 -20.07 13.08 -37.05
N LYS A 4 -20.27 14.14 -36.28
CA LYS A 4 -19.42 15.34 -36.29
C LYS A 4 -18.09 15.05 -35.60
N LYS A 5 -16.98 15.23 -36.32
CA LYS A 5 -15.63 15.03 -35.78
C LYS A 5 -15.22 16.27 -34.96
N PHE A 6 -15.14 16.13 -33.64
CA PHE A 6 -14.63 17.21 -32.78
C PHE A 6 -13.12 17.37 -32.99
N ARG A 7 -12.70 18.57 -33.39
CA ARG A 7 -11.29 18.92 -33.52
C ARG A 7 -10.82 19.48 -32.18
N LEU A 8 -10.04 18.71 -31.43
CA LEU A 8 -9.37 19.21 -30.24
C LEU A 8 -8.27 20.21 -30.66
N THR A 9 -8.31 21.41 -30.09
CA THR A 9 -7.24 22.39 -30.23
C THR A 9 -6.03 21.96 -29.39
N GLY A 10 -4.83 22.45 -29.74
CA GLY A 10 -3.61 22.14 -28.97
C GLY A 10 -3.73 22.53 -27.49
N PHE A 11 -4.39 23.66 -27.22
CA PHE A 11 -4.72 24.10 -25.87
C PHE A 11 -5.67 23.13 -25.13
N ALA A 12 -6.71 22.61 -25.80
CA ALA A 12 -7.60 21.62 -25.19
C ALA A 12 -6.87 20.32 -24.82
N ARG A 13 -5.91 19.88 -25.65
CA ARG A 13 -5.05 18.72 -25.31
C ARG A 13 -4.17 19.00 -24.09
N PHE A 14 -3.62 20.20 -23.97
CA PHE A 14 -2.84 20.62 -22.81
C PHE A 14 -3.69 20.68 -21.53
N LEU A 15 -4.91 21.22 -21.59
CA LEU A 15 -5.82 21.24 -20.44
C LEU A 15 -6.22 19.83 -19.98
N ILE A 16 -6.52 18.92 -20.91
CA ILE A 16 -6.83 17.53 -20.57
C ILE A 16 -5.62 16.85 -19.95
N PHE A 17 -4.41 17.11 -20.45
CA PHE A 17 -3.19 16.62 -19.84
C PHE A 17 -3.04 17.16 -18.41
N LEU A 18 -3.22 18.47 -18.19
CA LEU A 18 -3.14 19.09 -16.87
C LEU A 18 -4.15 18.46 -15.89
N LEU A 19 -5.38 18.21 -16.35
CA LEU A 19 -6.43 17.61 -15.54
C LEU A 19 -6.04 16.25 -14.96
N ILE A 20 -5.21 15.48 -15.67
CA ILE A 20 -4.77 14.14 -15.25
C ILE A 20 -3.39 14.21 -14.58
N ALA A 21 -2.46 14.97 -15.15
CA ALA A 21 -1.09 15.10 -14.69
C ALA A 21 -1.00 15.80 -13.33
N THR A 22 -1.83 16.81 -13.07
CA THR A 22 -1.82 17.54 -11.80
C THR A 22 -2.18 16.66 -10.59
N PRO A 23 -3.30 15.91 -10.57
CA PRO A 23 -3.59 15.01 -9.47
C PRO A 23 -2.56 13.87 -9.35
N LEU A 24 -2.03 13.35 -10.47
CA LEU A 24 -0.94 12.36 -10.44
C LEU A 24 0.35 12.92 -9.82
N ALA A 25 0.73 14.14 -10.18
CA ALA A 25 1.91 14.80 -9.64
C ALA A 25 1.74 15.09 -8.14
N TYR A 26 0.53 15.48 -7.72
CA TYR A 26 0.20 15.65 -6.31
C TYR A 26 0.31 14.33 -5.52
N MET A 27 -0.20 13.23 -6.09
CA MET A 27 -0.03 11.89 -5.50
C MET A 27 1.46 11.49 -5.41
N GLY A 28 2.25 11.75 -6.44
CA GLY A 28 3.69 11.47 -6.42
C GLY A 28 4.44 12.28 -5.36
N ALA A 29 4.13 13.57 -5.23
CA ALA A 29 4.75 14.45 -4.24
C ALA A 29 4.37 14.09 -2.80
N SER A 30 3.10 13.75 -2.56
CA SER A 30 2.63 13.30 -1.24
C SER A 30 3.23 11.97 -0.84
N TYR A 31 3.37 11.01 -1.77
CA TYR A 31 4.07 9.75 -1.52
C TYR A 31 5.53 9.98 -1.09
N TYR A 32 6.23 10.93 -1.73
CA TYR A 32 7.60 11.27 -1.35
C TYR A 32 7.71 11.87 0.06
N ASN A 33 6.69 12.63 0.49
CA ASN A 33 6.62 13.22 1.83
C ASN A 33 6.03 12.27 2.90
N GLY A 34 5.60 11.06 2.52
CA GLY A 34 4.96 10.11 3.43
C GLY A 34 3.50 10.46 3.79
N GLU A 35 2.87 11.37 3.04
CA GLU A 35 1.47 11.77 3.22
C GLU A 35 0.53 10.98 2.28
N ASP A 36 -0.71 10.76 2.71
CA ASP A 36 -1.73 10.13 1.85
C ASP A 36 -2.37 11.15 0.90
N GLY A 37 -1.83 11.21 -0.33
CA GLY A 37 -2.33 12.09 -1.39
C GLY A 37 -3.78 11.83 -1.79
N TRP A 38 -4.30 10.60 -1.63
CA TRP A 38 -5.66 10.27 -2.02
C TRP A 38 -6.69 10.84 -1.04
N ALA A 39 -6.41 10.76 0.26
CA ALA A 39 -7.24 11.35 1.30
C ALA A 39 -7.30 12.88 1.16
N ASN A 40 -6.15 13.52 0.93
CA ASN A 40 -6.08 14.97 0.74
C ASN A 40 -6.75 15.42 -0.56
N LEU A 41 -6.69 14.63 -1.63
CA LEU A 41 -7.36 14.92 -2.89
C LEU A 41 -8.90 14.89 -2.74
N LYS A 42 -9.45 13.94 -1.98
CA LYS A 42 -10.88 13.89 -1.66
C LYS A 42 -11.35 15.11 -0.89
N LYS A 43 -10.54 15.54 0.09
CA LYS A 43 -10.78 16.74 0.90
C LYS A 43 -10.69 18.03 0.06
N LEU A 44 -9.70 18.13 -0.83
CA LEU A 44 -9.48 19.28 -1.72
C LEU A 44 -10.55 19.39 -2.81
N LEU A 45 -11.00 18.26 -3.36
CA LEU A 45 -12.07 18.22 -4.36
C LEU A 45 -13.47 18.40 -3.77
N GLY A 46 -13.61 18.53 -2.44
CA GLY A 46 -14.90 18.73 -1.78
C GLY A 46 -15.90 17.60 -2.05
N ILE A 47 -15.42 16.40 -2.39
CA ILE A 47 -16.26 15.23 -2.70
C ILE A 47 -16.97 14.71 -1.45
N GLU A 48 -16.51 15.06 -0.24
CA GLU A 48 -17.26 14.85 1.01
C GLU A 48 -18.40 15.88 1.21
N SER A 49 -18.44 16.97 0.46
CA SER A 49 -19.46 18.04 0.57
C SER A 49 -20.40 18.16 -0.63
N SER A 50 -20.27 17.30 -1.66
CA SER A 50 -21.09 17.36 -2.89
C SER A 50 -21.96 16.12 -3.11
N ALA A 51 -22.39 15.47 -2.04
CA ALA A 51 -23.65 14.73 -2.05
C ALA A 51 -24.79 15.68 -1.63
N ALA A 52 -25.12 16.67 -2.49
CA ALA A 52 -26.35 17.42 -2.31
C ALA A 52 -27.54 16.50 -2.63
N THR A 53 -28.19 15.98 -1.59
CA THR A 53 -29.58 15.53 -1.64
C THR A 53 -30.42 16.70 -1.14
N PRO A 54 -31.53 17.09 -1.79
CA PRO A 54 -32.44 18.07 -1.19
C PRO A 54 -33.08 17.38 0.02
N SER A 55 -32.96 17.96 1.21
CA SER A 55 -33.67 17.47 2.38
C SER A 55 -34.34 18.64 3.07
N ASP A 56 -35.62 18.81 2.74
CA ASP A 56 -36.59 19.10 3.79
C ASP A 56 -36.69 17.84 4.66
N THR A 57 -36.47 18.04 5.97
CA THR A 57 -36.94 17.18 7.07
C THR A 57 -36.52 15.70 7.05
N ASP A 58 -35.46 15.37 7.77
CA ASP A 58 -35.56 14.50 8.96
C ASP A 58 -34.23 14.50 9.74
N GLU A 59 -34.33 14.71 11.04
CA GLU A 59 -33.21 14.69 11.97
C GLU A 59 -32.58 13.29 12.05
N ALA A 60 -31.41 13.12 11.44
CA ALA A 60 -30.46 12.08 11.82
C ALA A 60 -29.21 12.78 12.34
N VAL A 61 -29.03 12.76 13.65
CA VAL A 61 -27.86 13.30 14.36
C VAL A 61 -26.61 12.64 13.79
N PHE A 62 -25.86 13.37 12.95
CA PHE A 62 -24.52 13.00 12.55
C PHE A 62 -23.61 13.18 13.77
N ASP A 63 -23.26 12.07 14.42
CA ASP A 63 -22.29 12.05 15.51
C ASP A 63 -20.88 11.82 14.93
N PRO A 64 -20.05 12.87 14.77
CA PRO A 64 -18.67 12.74 14.29
C PRO A 64 -17.81 11.85 15.21
N SER A 65 -18.23 11.60 16.46
CA SER A 65 -17.53 10.70 17.37
C SER A 65 -17.60 9.22 16.95
N ALA A 66 -18.61 8.81 16.18
CA ALA A 66 -18.74 7.43 15.71
C ALA A 66 -17.69 7.13 14.62
N SER A 67 -17.53 8.03 13.65
CA SER A 67 -16.55 7.87 12.56
C SER A 67 -15.10 7.91 13.07
N ASP A 68 -14.79 8.79 14.04
CA ASP A 68 -13.46 8.84 14.66
C ASP A 68 -13.13 7.57 15.47
N ARG A 69 -14.13 6.93 16.08
CA ARG A 69 -13.94 5.66 16.80
C ARG A 69 -13.65 4.51 15.84
N ASP A 70 -14.36 4.43 14.73
CA ASP A 70 -14.15 3.40 13.72
C ASP A 70 -12.74 3.52 13.08
N VAL A 71 -12.30 4.75 12.79
CA VAL A 71 -10.95 5.00 12.27
C VAL A 71 -9.86 4.62 13.29
N ARG A 72 -10.09 4.85 14.59
CA ARG A 72 -9.14 4.45 15.65
C ARG A 72 -9.07 2.93 15.79
N LEU A 73 -10.21 2.24 15.76
CA LEU A 73 -10.26 0.78 15.81
C LEU A 73 -9.54 0.14 14.62
N GLU A 74 -9.73 0.67 13.41
CA GLU A 74 -9.03 0.16 12.23
C GLU A 74 -7.52 0.43 12.32
N ASN A 75 -7.10 1.59 12.83
CA ASN A 75 -5.67 1.88 13.05
C ASN A 75 -5.04 0.92 14.07
N GLU A 76 -5.73 0.59 15.16
CA GLU A 76 -5.24 -0.38 16.14
C GLU A 76 -5.15 -1.79 15.55
N ARG A 77 -6.16 -2.20 14.79
CA ARG A 77 -6.16 -3.48 14.06
C ARG A 77 -5.00 -3.58 13.09
N LEU A 78 -4.77 -2.55 12.28
CA LEU A 78 -3.67 -2.48 11.31
C LEU A 78 -2.30 -2.51 12.00
N LYS A 79 -2.15 -1.81 13.13
CA LYS A 79 -0.91 -1.88 13.94
C LYS A 79 -0.66 -3.29 14.46
N SER A 80 -1.67 -3.94 15.00
CA SER A 80 -1.55 -5.33 15.47
C SER A 80 -1.20 -6.29 14.33
N GLU A 81 -1.74 -6.05 13.13
CA GLU A 81 -1.42 -6.85 11.95
C GLU A 81 0.04 -6.66 11.53
N ILE A 82 0.53 -5.42 11.50
CA ILE A 82 1.95 -5.10 11.23
C ILE A 82 2.87 -5.78 12.23
N ASP A 83 2.58 -5.71 13.53
CA ASP A 83 3.40 -6.35 14.57
C ASP A 83 3.42 -7.87 14.41
N SER A 84 2.28 -8.47 14.09
CA SER A 84 2.18 -9.91 13.84
C SER A 84 2.99 -10.35 12.61
N LEU A 85 2.97 -9.54 11.54
CA LEU A 85 3.70 -9.79 10.31
C LEU A 85 5.20 -9.63 10.54
N ASN A 86 5.63 -8.59 11.25
CA ASN A 86 7.03 -8.38 11.62
C ASN A 86 7.58 -9.55 12.44
N THR A 87 6.82 -10.00 13.46
CA THR A 87 7.20 -11.17 14.26
C THR A 87 7.34 -12.43 13.41
N ARG A 88 6.47 -12.59 12.40
CA ARG A 88 6.51 -13.75 11.49
C ARG A 88 7.70 -13.69 10.54
N ILE A 89 8.03 -12.50 10.05
CA ILE A 89 9.23 -12.24 9.24
C ILE A 89 10.49 -12.58 10.04
N GLU A 90 10.60 -12.11 11.28
CA GLU A 90 11.74 -12.41 12.16
C GLU A 90 11.91 -13.93 12.38
N LYS A 91 10.82 -14.62 12.70
CA LYS A 91 10.83 -16.09 12.85
C LYS A 91 11.27 -16.82 11.58
N LEU A 92 10.87 -16.32 10.41
CA LEU A 92 11.28 -16.88 9.13
C LEU A 92 12.78 -16.66 8.89
N PHE A 93 13.31 -15.46 9.17
CA PHE A 93 14.74 -15.18 9.08
C PHE A 93 15.57 -16.10 9.97
N THR A 94 15.21 -16.23 11.26
CA THR A 94 15.93 -17.15 12.18
C THR A 94 15.88 -18.60 11.70
N ARG A 95 14.77 -19.02 11.07
CA ARG A 95 14.64 -20.38 10.54
C ARG A 95 15.51 -20.60 9.31
N VAL A 96 15.61 -19.61 8.41
CA VAL A 96 16.50 -19.66 7.26
C VAL A 96 17.95 -19.76 7.72
N GLU A 97 18.37 -18.90 8.65
CA GLU A 97 19.73 -18.91 9.20
C GLU A 97 20.09 -20.26 9.81
N ARG A 98 19.21 -20.82 10.66
CA ARG A 98 19.41 -22.16 11.24
C ARG A 98 19.51 -23.26 10.17
N LEU A 99 18.71 -23.18 9.12
CA LEU A 99 18.76 -24.17 8.03
C LEU A 99 20.07 -24.08 7.24
N GLU A 100 20.57 -22.88 7.01
CA GLU A 100 21.86 -22.67 6.34
C GLU A 100 23.03 -23.19 7.19
N GLU A 101 23.00 -23.00 8.50
CA GLU A 101 24.00 -23.59 9.42
C GLU A 101 23.98 -25.12 9.38
N LEU A 102 22.78 -25.72 9.44
CA LEU A 102 22.63 -27.17 9.35
C LEU A 102 23.12 -27.71 8.01
N LEU A 103 22.85 -27.02 6.90
CA LEU A 103 23.35 -27.40 5.59
C LEU A 103 24.88 -27.32 5.52
N ARG A 104 25.48 -26.25 6.07
CA ARG A 104 26.94 -26.11 6.14
C ARG A 104 27.56 -27.25 6.94
N GLU A 105 27.02 -27.54 8.12
CA GLU A 105 27.52 -28.61 8.98
C GLU A 105 27.37 -29.99 8.32
N LYS A 106 26.24 -30.24 7.66
CA LYS A 106 26.02 -31.50 6.94
C LYS A 106 26.95 -31.66 5.73
N ASN A 107 27.23 -30.58 5.01
CA ASN A 107 28.18 -30.60 3.90
C ASN A 107 29.61 -30.89 4.41
N ARG A 108 30.01 -30.28 5.53
CA ARG A 108 31.31 -30.58 6.16
C ARG A 108 31.44 -32.04 6.56
N GLN A 109 30.41 -32.60 7.20
CA GLN A 109 30.38 -34.03 7.57
C GLN A 109 30.48 -34.94 6.34
N LEU A 110 29.84 -34.57 5.23
CA LEU A 110 29.94 -35.32 3.97
C LEU A 110 31.34 -35.26 3.35
N GLU A 111 32.01 -34.12 3.43
CA GLU A 111 33.40 -33.98 2.97
C GLU A 111 34.34 -34.85 3.82
N GLU A 112 34.22 -34.80 5.14
CA GLU A 112 35.02 -35.62 6.07
C GLU A 112 34.81 -37.13 5.86
N MET A 113 33.56 -37.58 5.64
CA MET A 113 33.29 -38.99 5.32
C MET A 113 33.89 -39.42 3.98
N LYS A 114 33.82 -38.56 2.96
CA LYS A 114 34.43 -38.83 1.64
C LYS A 114 35.95 -38.90 1.71
N GLU A 115 36.58 -38.07 2.53
CA GLU A 115 38.02 -38.14 2.77
C GLU A 115 38.44 -39.42 3.51
N GLN A 116 37.61 -39.91 4.43
CA GLN A 116 37.85 -41.18 5.13
C GLN A 116 37.64 -42.42 4.26
N GLU A 117 36.63 -42.43 3.38
CA GLU A 117 36.44 -43.51 2.40
C GLU A 117 37.45 -43.47 1.24
N GLY A 118 38.03 -42.29 0.95
CA GLY A 118 38.99 -42.09 -0.13
C GLY A 118 40.45 -42.41 0.21
N ALA A 119 40.78 -42.80 1.44
CA ALA A 119 42.12 -43.21 1.84
C ALA A 119 42.36 -44.69 1.46
N PRO A 120 43.19 -45.01 0.45
CA PRO A 120 43.53 -46.40 0.14
C PRO A 120 44.35 -47.01 1.29
N GLN A 121 43.93 -48.18 1.77
CA GLN A 121 44.76 -49.09 2.57
C GLN A 121 45.86 -49.71 1.71
#